data_AF-A0A8D9VVJ7-F1
#
_entry.id   AF-A0A8D9VVJ7-F1
#
_cell.length_a   1.000
_cell.length_b   1.000
_cell.length_c   1.000
_cell.angle_alpha   90.00
_cell.angle_beta   90.00
_cell.angle_gamma   90.00
#
_symmetry.space_group_name_H-M   'P 1'
#
loop_
_entity.id
_entity.type
_entity.pdbx_description
1 polymer ?
#
loop_
_entity_poly.entity_id
_entity_poly.type
_entity_poly.pdbx_seq_one_letter_code
_entity_poly.pdbx_strand_id
1 'polypeptide(L)' 'MFQTKRFGLVASRQEYQMLCRAERHMNKIHNKKPTNQRLSAFKVHKNK' A
#
# COMPACT_ATOMS: atom_id res chain seq x y z
N MET A 1 1.88 -10.83 24.67
CA MET A 1 2.13 -11.01 23.22
C MET A 1 0.83 -10.74 22.46
N PHE A 2 0.92 -10.05 21.33
CA PHE A 2 -0.22 -9.68 20.50
C PHE A 2 -0.16 -10.44 19.18
N GLN A 3 -1.28 -11.02 18.73
CA GLN A 3 -1.34 -11.80 17.50
C GLN A 3 -1.75 -10.89 16.34
N THR A 4 -0.88 -10.76 15.34
CA THR A 4 -1.21 -10.09 14.08
C THR A 4 -1.81 -11.07 13.08
N LYS A 5 -2.56 -10.56 12.11
CA LYS A 5 -3.19 -11.40 11.08
C LYS A 5 -2.17 -11.93 10.06
N ARG A 6 -1.12 -11.17 9.77
CA ARG A 6 -0.14 -11.48 8.71
C ARG A 6 1.30 -11.69 9.17
N PHE A 7 1.71 -11.10 10.29
CA PHE A 7 3.13 -11.01 10.68
C PHE A 7 3.48 -11.90 11.89
N GLY A 8 2.54 -12.70 12.39
CA GLY A 8 2.74 -13.57 13.55
C GLY A 8 2.55 -12.86 14.90
N LEU A 9 3.21 -13.38 15.92
CA LEU A 9 3.12 -12.88 17.30
C LEU A 9 4.17 -11.79 17.55
N VAL A 10 3.75 -10.67 18.14
CA VAL A 10 4.61 -9.55 18.52
C VAL A 10 4.61 -9.33 20.02
N ALA A 11 5.75 -8.84 20.53
CA ALA A 11 5.96 -8.69 21.97
C ALA A 11 5.30 -7.43 22.53
N SER A 12 5.29 -6.33 21.76
CA SER A 12 4.80 -5.02 22.21
C SER A 12 3.48 -4.58 21.58
N ARG A 13 2.73 -3.75 22.30
CA ARG A 13 1.46 -3.18 21.83
C ARG A 13 1.69 -2.16 20.71
N GLN A 14 2.80 -1.44 20.78
CA GLN A 14 3.21 -0.43 19.81
C GLN A 14 3.51 -1.06 18.45
N GLU A 15 4.28 -2.16 18.42
CA GLU A 15 4.52 -2.95 17.20
C GLU A 15 3.22 -3.45 16.59
N TYR A 16 2.33 -4.03 17.42
CA TYR A 16 1.04 -4.51 16.96
C TYR A 16 0.23 -3.40 16.28
N GLN A 17 0.15 -2.21 16.89
CA GLN A 17 -0.57 -1.07 16.32
C GLN A 17 0.08 -0.55 15.03
N MET A 18 1.40 -0.52 14.96
CA MET A 18 2.14 -0.15 13.75
C MET A 18 1.80 -1.09 12.59
N LEU A 19 1.85 -2.41 12.84
CA LEU A 19 1.56 -3.43 11.84
C LEU A 19 0.09 -3.39 11.37
N CYS A 20 -0.86 -3.20 12.28
CA CYS A 20 -2.26 -3.01 11.90
C CYS A 20 -2.49 -1.77 11.02
N ARG A 21 -1.75 -0.67 11.26
CA ARG A 21 -1.82 0.51 10.39
C ARG A 21 -1.24 0.20 9.01
N ALA A 22 -0.09 -0.45 8.95
CA ALA A 22 0.54 -0.85 7.69
C ALA A 22 -0.41 -1.74 6.84
N GLU A 23 -1.07 -2.73 7.45
CA GLU A 23 -2.06 -3.59 6.75
C GLU A 23 -3.20 -2.76 6.13
N ARG A 24 -3.74 -1.78 6.86
CA ARG A 24 -4.79 -0.90 6.34
C ARG A 24 -4.30 -0.05 5.15
N HIS A 25 -3.07 0.44 5.22
CA HIS A 25 -2.47 1.21 4.12
C HIS A 25 -2.24 0.36 2.88
N MET A 26 -1.71 -0.86 3.03
CA MET A 26 -1.54 -1.79 1.91
C MET A 26 -2.88 -2.12 1.26
N ASN A 27 -3.91 -2.43 2.05
CA ASN A 27 -5.25 -2.69 1.53
C ASN A 27 -5.82 -1.46 0.82
N LYS A 28 -5.57 -0.25 1.33
CA LYS A 28 -5.99 0.99 0.66
C LYS A 28 -5.26 1.23 -0.66
N ILE A 29 -3.98 0.85 -0.76
CA ILE A 29 -3.20 0.97 -2.00
C ILE A 29 -3.67 -0.08 -3.01
N HIS A 30 -3.87 -1.33 -2.59
CA HIS A 30 -4.34 -2.41 -3.47
C HIS A 30 -5.77 -2.18 -3.97
N ASN A 31 -6.65 -1.64 -3.12
CA ASN A 31 -8.03 -1.33 -3.48
C ASN A 31 -8.18 0.05 -4.14
N LYS A 32 -7.15 0.90 -4.12
CA LYS A 32 -7.13 2.07 -4.99
C LYS A 32 -7.03 1.53 -6.41
N LYS A 33 -8.14 1.66 -7.14
CA LYS A 33 -8.10 1.61 -8.60
C LYS A 33 -6.91 2.47 -9.02
N PRO A 34 -5.99 2.00 -9.90
CA PRO A 34 -5.03 2.91 -10.49
C PRO A 34 -5.87 4.04 -11.03
N THR A 35 -5.67 5.23 -10.46
CA THR A 35 -6.42 6.39 -10.89
C THR A 35 -6.25 6.39 -12.40
N ASN A 36 -7.33 6.52 -13.17
CA ASN A 36 -7.23 6.76 -14.61
C ASN A 36 -6.50 8.09 -14.94
N GLN A 37 -5.63 8.60 -14.06
CA GLN A 37 -4.33 9.12 -14.45
C GLN A 37 -3.62 8.06 -15.29
N ARG A 38 -4.08 7.95 -16.55
CA ARG A 38 -3.14 7.92 -17.67
C ARG A 38 -2.04 8.88 -17.25
N LEU A 39 -0.87 8.35 -16.89
CA LEU A 39 0.37 9.11 -17.04
C LEU A 39 0.19 9.81 -18.38
N SER A 40 0.08 11.14 -18.39
CA SER A 40 -0.23 11.85 -19.64
C SER A 40 0.76 11.28 -20.62
N ALA A 41 0.27 10.58 -21.64
CA ALA A 41 1.14 10.02 -22.65
C ALA A 41 1.79 11.27 -23.23
N PHE A 42 2.99 11.60 -22.75
CA PHE A 42 3.82 12.61 -23.34
C PHE A 42 3.86 12.14 -24.78
N LYS A 43 3.16 12.88 -25.66
CA LYS A 43 3.16 12.60 -27.07
C LYS A 43 4.63 12.65 -27.44
N VAL A 44 5.26 11.49 -27.53
CA VAL A 44 6.57 11.35 -28.15
C VAL A 44 6.27 11.69 -29.59
N HIS A 45 6.40 12.97 -29.93
CA HIS A 45 6.36 13.44 -31.29
C HIS A 45 7.53 12.73 -31.97
N LYS A 46 7.25 11.61 -32.64
CA LYS A 46 8.22 10.97 -33.51
C LYS A 46 8.43 11.98 -34.64
N ASN A 47 9.54 12.72 -34.57
CA ASN A 47 10.00 13.54 -35.67
C ASN A 47 10.11 12.65 -36.91
N LYS A 48 9.50 13.13 -37.99
CA LYS A 48 9.42 12.51 -39.30
C LYS A 48 10.79 12.49 -39.98
#